data_AF-A0A1Q6SIK6-F1
#
_entry.id   AF-A0A1Q6SIK6-F1
#
_cell.length_a   1.000
_cell.length_b   1.000
_cell.length_c   1.000
_cell.angle_alpha   90.00
_cell.angle_beta   90.00
_cell.angle_gamma   90.00
#
_symmetry.space_group_name_H-M   'P 1'
#
loop_
_entity.id
_entity.type
_entity.pdbx_description
1 polymer ?
#
loop_
_entity_poly.entity_id
_entity_poly.type
_entity_poly.pdbx_seq_one_letter_code
_entity_poly.pdbx_strand_id
1 'polypeptide(L)'
;MIKGVKKDVVFLKNTGSRVFEEAYFILRESPDRPDSSDLAEEARKIIASNVLSPENAFSGKTKRSRTRLFCLISFAAGVIAGASGAAIVFFLF
;
A
#
# COMPACT_ATOMS: atom_id res chain seq x y z
N MET A 1 16.92 34.60 -14.28
CA MET A 1 17.16 34.46 -12.84
C MET A 1 16.09 33.57 -12.25
N ILE A 2 16.40 32.30 -11.96
CA ILE A 2 15.45 31.38 -11.30
C ILE A 2 15.65 31.59 -9.80
N LYS A 3 14.70 32.24 -9.13
CA LYS A 3 14.68 32.29 -7.65
C LYS A 3 14.35 30.88 -7.17
N GLY A 4 15.34 30.16 -6.63
CA GLY A 4 15.11 28.89 -5.96
C GLY A 4 14.24 29.13 -4.72
N VAL A 5 13.06 28.50 -4.67
CA VAL A 5 12.22 28.51 -3.48
C VAL A 5 12.79 27.48 -2.52
N LYS A 6 13.41 27.93 -1.42
CA LYS A 6 13.89 27.05 -0.35
C LYS A 6 12.66 26.51 0.38
N LYS A 7 12.37 25.22 0.22
CA LYS A 7 11.31 24.53 0.97
C LYS A 7 11.94 23.82 2.15
N ASP A 8 11.42 24.07 3.34
CA ASP A 8 11.84 23.34 4.53
C ASP A 8 11.13 22.00 4.60
N VAL A 9 11.91 20.95 4.90
CA VAL A 9 11.44 19.57 4.89
C VAL A 9 11.83 18.91 6.20
N VAL A 10 10.86 18.27 6.86
CA VAL A 10 11.11 17.35 7.97
C VAL A 10 11.18 15.95 7.42
N PHE A 11 12.23 15.25 7.79
CA PHE A 11 12.56 13.94 7.26
C PHE A 11 12.67 12.91 8.38
N LEU A 12 11.86 11.86 8.28
CA LEU A 12 11.87 10.74 9.22
C LEU A 12 12.29 9.46 8.50
N LYS A 13 13.36 8.82 9.01
CA LYS A 13 13.77 7.46 8.66
C LYS A 13 13.29 6.46 9.70
N ASN A 14 13.26 5.19 9.34
CA ASN A 14 12.97 4.08 10.25
C ASN A 14 11.62 4.26 10.96
N THR A 15 10.60 4.60 10.18
CA THR A 15 9.26 4.92 10.69
C THR A 15 8.51 3.70 11.27
N GLY A 16 9.08 2.50 11.16
CA GLY A 16 8.46 1.24 11.60
C GLY A 16 7.25 0.82 10.77
N SER A 17 6.95 1.54 9.68
CA SER A 17 5.87 1.22 8.76
C SER A 17 6.25 0.03 7.88
N ARG A 18 5.27 -0.84 7.60
CA ARG A 18 5.45 -1.97 6.66
C ARG A 18 5.42 -1.53 5.19
N VAL A 19 5.07 -0.27 4.93
CA VAL A 19 4.77 0.23 3.57
C VAL A 19 5.81 1.26 3.10
N PHE A 20 6.44 1.98 4.03
CA PHE A 20 7.44 2.99 3.71
C PHE A 20 8.53 3.04 4.80
N GLU A 21 9.79 3.15 4.39
CA GLU A 21 10.93 3.26 5.30
C GLU A 21 11.19 4.72 5.71
N GLU A 22 10.82 5.65 4.84
CA GLU A 22 11.10 7.08 4.94
C GLU A 22 9.84 7.91 4.70
N ALA A 23 9.70 9.03 5.42
CA ALA A 23 8.63 10.01 5.25
C ALA A 23 9.20 11.43 5.15
N TYR A 24 8.72 12.19 4.17
CA TYR A 24 9.11 13.56 3.90
C TYR A 24 7.90 14.49 4.09
N PHE A 25 8.02 15.45 5.00
CA PHE A 25 6.99 16.44 5.28
C PHE A 25 7.47 17.81 4.79
N ILE A 26 6.77 18.38 3.81
CA ILE A 26 7.07 19.72 3.29
C ILE A 26 6.35 20.74 4.16
N LEU A 27 7.12 21.59 4.84
CA LEU A 27 6.59 22.66 5.66
C LEU A 27 6.21 23.86 4.78
N ARG A 28 5.07 24.49 5.11
CA ARG A 28 4.73 25.81 4.57
C ARG A 28 5.42 26.87 5.42
N GLU A 29 5.82 27.98 4.81
CA GLU A 29 6.27 29.14 5.57
C GLU A 29 5.08 29.69 6.37
N SER A 30 5.19 29.63 7.70
CA SER A 30 4.27 30.27 8.63
C SER A 30 5.06 31.22 9.54
N PRO A 31 4.49 32.39 9.89
CA PRO A 31 5.12 33.31 10.84
C PRO A 31 5.22 32.71 12.25
N ASP A 32 4.26 31.85 12.61
CA ASP A 32 4.26 31.07 13.86
C ASP A 32 4.76 29.66 13.57
N ARG A 33 6.07 29.48 13.47
CA ARG A 33 6.66 28.16 13.27
C ARG A 33 6.90 27.50 14.63
N PRO A 34 6.30 26.32 14.90
CA PRO A 34 6.58 25.58 16.12
C PRO A 34 8.01 25.05 16.14
N ASP A 35 8.50 24.73 17.34
CA ASP A 35 9.86 24.23 17.53
C ASP A 35 10.09 22.90 16.79
N SER A 36 11.35 22.65 16.46
CA SER A 36 11.74 21.46 15.69
C SER A 36 11.40 20.12 16.36
N SER A 37 11.34 20.09 17.70
CA SER A 37 10.89 18.94 18.49
C SER A 37 9.43 18.62 18.24
N ASP A 38 8.59 19.66 18.24
CA ASP A 38 7.14 19.56 18.15
C ASP A 38 6.75 19.10 16.75
N LEU A 39 7.46 19.61 15.73
CA LEU A 39 7.32 19.16 14.34
C LEU A 39 7.67 17.67 14.16
N ALA A 40 8.69 17.18 14.86
CA ALA A 40 9.07 15.77 14.81
C ALA A 40 8.04 14.87 15.52
N GLU A 41 7.48 15.32 16.65
CA GLU A 41 6.43 14.62 17.36
C GLU A 41 5.12 14.57 16.55
N GLU A 42 4.75 15.70 15.95
CA GLU A 42 3.58 15.78 15.07
C GLU A 42 3.73 14.88 13.83
N ALA A 43 4.91 14.87 13.21
CA ALA A 43 5.22 13.96 12.11
C ALA A 43 5.08 12.47 12.54
N ARG A 44 5.55 12.10 13.73
CA ARG A 44 5.37 10.75 14.29
C ARG A 44 3.89 10.45 14.55
N LYS A 45 3.13 11.41 15.08
CA LYS A 45 1.68 11.28 15.31
C LYS A 45 0.93 11.03 14.01
N ILE A 46 1.25 11.75 12.94
CA ILE A 46 0.66 11.56 11.59
C ILE A 46 1.00 10.17 11.04
N ILE A 47 2.25 9.71 11.18
CA ILE A 47 2.65 8.36 10.76
C ILE A 47 1.84 7.32 11.54
N ALA A 48 1.78 7.43 12.86
CA ALA A 48 1.06 6.49 13.71
C ALA A 48 -0.44 6.43 13.37
N SER A 49 -1.10 7.59 13.16
CA SER A 49 -2.52 7.64 12.82
C SER A 49 -2.84 7.04 11.45
N ASN A 50 -1.91 7.11 10.49
CA ASN A 50 -2.14 6.62 9.12
C ASN A 50 -1.65 5.18 8.91
N VAL A 51 -0.69 4.70 9.71
CA VAL A 51 -0.16 3.32 9.63
C VAL A 51 -0.99 2.34 10.46
N LEU A 52 -1.59 2.79 11.58
CA LEU A 52 -2.33 1.92 12.50
C LEU A 52 -3.83 1.80 12.22
N SER A 53 -4.42 2.69 11.41
CA SER A 53 -5.82 2.56 10.97
C SER A 53 -5.90 1.71 9.69
N PRO A 54 -6.33 0.43 9.76
CA PRO A 54 -6.46 -0.42 8.58
C PRO A 54 -7.53 0.06 7.58
N GLU A 55 -8.40 0.98 7.99
CA GLU A 55 -9.44 1.58 7.15
C GLU A 55 -8.95 2.72 6.24
N ASN A 56 -7.87 3.42 6.63
CA ASN A 56 -7.36 4.61 5.95
C ASN A 56 -5.98 4.44 5.32
N ALA A 57 -5.33 3.29 5.54
CA ALA A 57 -4.11 2.89 4.85
C ALA A 57 -4.42 2.67 3.38
N PHE A 58 -4.44 3.77 2.63
CA PHE A 58 -4.44 3.90 1.18
C PHE A 58 -5.08 2.73 0.43
N SER A 59 -6.25 3.01 -0.17
CA SER A 59 -6.82 2.29 -1.32
C SER A 59 -5.75 2.05 -2.39
N GLY A 60 -4.98 0.99 -2.18
CA GLY A 60 -3.71 0.69 -2.80
C GLY A 60 -3.67 -0.80 -3.03
N LYS A 61 -4.71 -1.31 -3.69
CA LYS A 61 -4.71 -2.60 -4.39
C LYS A 61 -4.36 -3.82 -3.53
N THR A 62 -5.20 -4.14 -2.55
CA THR A 62 -5.50 -5.54 -2.18
C THR A 62 -6.26 -6.30 -3.29
N LYS A 63 -6.28 -5.78 -4.53
CA LYS A 63 -6.81 -6.48 -5.73
C LYS A 63 -5.91 -7.64 -6.20
N ARG A 64 -4.69 -7.80 -5.64
CA ARG A 64 -3.77 -8.88 -6.01
C ARG A 64 -4.18 -10.25 -5.43
N SER A 65 -4.86 -10.27 -4.28
CA SER A 65 -5.30 -11.52 -3.64
C SER A 65 -6.48 -12.17 -4.36
N ARG A 66 -7.55 -11.40 -4.68
CA ARG A 66 -8.69 -11.91 -5.45
C ARG A 66 -8.28 -12.48 -6.81
N THR A 67 -7.36 -11.81 -7.51
CA THR A 67 -6.91 -12.27 -8.83
C THR A 67 -6.20 -13.64 -8.77
N ARG A 68 -5.40 -13.89 -7.72
CA ARG A 68 -4.77 -15.22 -7.52
C ARG A 68 -5.80 -16.28 -7.17
N LEU A 69 -6.78 -15.95 -6.32
CA LEU A 69 -7.86 -16.87 -5.95
C LEU A 69 -8.71 -17.25 -7.18
N PHE A 70 -9.07 -16.27 -8.01
CA PHE A 70 -9.78 -16.53 -9.27
C PHE A 70 -8.96 -17.39 -10.23
N CYS A 71 -7.65 -17.17 -10.34
CA CYS A 71 -6.77 -17.98 -11.18
C CYS A 71 -6.72 -19.45 -10.73
N LEU A 72 -6.65 -19.70 -9.42
CA LEU A 72 -6.65 -21.06 -8.87
C LEU A 72 -8.00 -21.76 -9.06
N ILE A 73 -9.12 -21.05 -8.87
CA ILE A 73 -10.47 -21.60 -9.06
C ILE A 73 -10.69 -21.95 -10.54
N SER A 74 -10.29 -21.08 -11.48
CA SER A 74 -10.40 -21.35 -12.91
C SER A 74 -9.55 -22.55 -13.34
N PHE A 75 -8.35 -22.72 -12.78
CA PHE A 75 -7.51 -23.88 -13.06
C PHE A 75 -8.16 -25.18 -12.55
N ALA A 76 -8.65 -25.19 -11.31
CA ALA A 76 -9.33 -26.35 -10.75
C ALA A 76 -10.60 -26.72 -11.54
N ALA A 77 -11.40 -25.74 -11.93
CA ALA A 77 -12.59 -25.96 -12.75
C ALA A 77 -12.26 -26.57 -14.12
N GLY A 78 -11.18 -26.11 -14.76
CA GLY A 78 -10.69 -26.65 -16.03
C GLY A 78 -10.27 -28.12 -15.93
N VAL A 79 -9.55 -28.50 -14.86
CA VAL A 79 -9.14 -29.90 -14.64
C VAL A 79 -10.34 -30.82 -14.45
N ILE A 80 -11.34 -30.39 -13.67
CA ILE A 80 -12.55 -31.20 -13.43
C ILE A 80 -13.35 -31.39 -14.72
N ALA A 81 -13.53 -30.32 -15.51
CA ALA A 81 -14.24 -30.37 -16.79
C ALA A 81 -13.50 -31.23 -17.83
N GLY A 82 -12.16 -31.16 -17.88
CA GLY A 82 -11.35 -31.99 -18.77
C GLY A 82 -11.41 -33.48 -18.38
N ALA A 83 -11.31 -33.78 -17.09
CA ALA A 83 -11.36 -35.16 -16.59
C ALA A 83 -12.75 -35.80 -16.80
N SER A 84 -13.84 -35.05 -16.58
CA SER A 84 -15.20 -35.55 -16.83
C SER A 84 -15.46 -35.78 -18.32
N GLY A 85 -15.00 -34.87 -19.18
CA GLY A 85 -15.08 -35.05 -20.64
C GLY A 85 -14.33 -36.28 -21.12
N ALA A 86 -13.08 -36.48 -20.65
CA ALA A 86 -12.29 -37.66 -20.99
C ALA A 86 -12.93 -38.97 -20.49
N ALA A 87 -13.49 -38.97 -19.27
CA ALA A 87 -14.17 -40.13 -18.72
C ALA A 87 -15.43 -40.50 -19.51
N ILE A 88 -16.21 -39.52 -19.95
CA ILE A 88 -17.41 -39.73 -20.78
C ILE A 88 -17.03 -40.31 -22.14
N VAL A 89 -15.98 -39.77 -22.78
CA VAL A 89 -15.49 -40.31 -24.06
C VAL A 89 -14.96 -41.73 -23.89
N PHE A 90 -14.23 -42.02 -22.81
CA PHE A 90 -13.73 -43.37 -22.50
C PHE A 90 -14.84 -44.37 -22.16
N PHE A 91 -16.00 -43.92 -21.67
CA PHE A 91 -17.15 -44.79 -21.41
C PHE A 91 -18.06 -44.99 -22.63
N LEU A 92 -17.97 -44.10 -23.64
CA LEU A 92 -18.74 -44.15 -24.88
C LEU A 92 -18.03 -44.89 -26.03
N PHE A 93 -16.71 -45.06 -25.92
CA PHE A 93 -15.87 -45.80 -26.88
C PHE A 93 -15.39 -47.11 -26.27
#